data_AF-A0A284VIW1-F1
#
_entry.id   AF-A0A284VIW1-F1
#
_cell.length_a   1.000
_cell.length_b   1.000
_cell.length_c   1.000
_cell.angle_alpha   90.00
_cell.angle_beta   90.00
_cell.angle_gamma   90.00
#
_symmetry.space_group_name_H-M   'P 1'
#
loop_
_entity.id
_entity.type
_entity.pdbx_description
1 polymer ?
#
loop_
_entity_poly.entity_id
_entity_poly.type
_entity_poly.pdbx_seq_one_letter_code
_entity_poly.pdbx_strand_id
1 'polypeptide(L)'
;MAETDENRKLQMITRLLEKGGTMLASHHECGSPLFRYQGKVLCPVCDFQEKNQERKIRPEKRSEKEPGMAEKTVEREGIRREVIPVMEPQPAELSQVAALTQSKIHGIAESLENETDLQRVREKLECIELGIKILKLLGS
;
A
#
# COMPACT_ATOMS: atom_id res chain seq x y z
N MET A 1 -1.84 15.29 20.87
CA MET A 1 -2.40 14.04 20.33
C MET A 1 -3.16 14.22 18.98
N ALA A 2 -2.98 15.35 18.26
CA ALA A 2 -3.65 15.59 16.96
C ALA A 2 -2.75 15.27 15.74
N GLU A 3 -1.43 15.41 15.89
CA GLU A 3 -0.44 15.24 14.81
C GLU A 3 -0.43 13.83 14.18
N THR A 4 -0.77 12.81 14.95
CA THR A 4 -0.80 11.42 14.47
C THR A 4 -2.00 11.13 13.55
N ASP A 5 -3.12 11.82 13.74
CA ASP A 5 -4.33 11.62 12.90
C ASP A 5 -4.17 12.29 11.54
N GLU A 6 -3.61 13.50 11.51
CA GLU A 6 -3.30 14.22 10.28
C GLU A 6 -2.25 13.48 9.45
N ASN A 7 -1.19 12.97 10.09
CA ASN A 7 -0.19 12.16 9.39
C ASN A 7 -0.80 10.89 8.78
N ARG A 8 -1.77 10.26 9.44
CA ARG A 8 -2.45 9.08 8.89
C ARG A 8 -3.28 9.45 7.66
N LYS A 9 -3.99 10.58 7.68
CA LYS A 9 -4.76 11.09 6.53
C LYS A 9 -3.84 11.37 5.33
N LEU A 10 -2.72 12.04 5.57
CA LEU A 10 -1.72 12.33 4.54
C LEU A 10 -1.15 11.05 3.92
N GLN A 11 -0.81 10.06 4.74
CA GLN A 11 -0.31 8.77 4.24
C GLN A 11 -1.35 8.05 3.36
N MET A 12 -2.64 8.07 3.73
CA MET A 12 -3.69 7.45 2.91
C MET A 12 -3.90 8.19 1.58
N ILE A 13 -3.85 9.53 1.61
CA ILE A 13 -3.94 10.36 0.40
C ILE A 13 -2.77 10.05 -0.55
N THR A 14 -1.53 10.04 -0.06
CA THR A 14 -0.35 9.74 -0.87
C THR A 14 -0.44 8.36 -1.50
N ARG A 15 -0.81 7.32 -0.72
CA ARG A 15 -0.97 5.95 -1.24
C ARG A 15 -2.02 5.86 -2.35
N LEU A 16 -3.10 6.63 -2.26
CA LEU A 16 -4.15 6.63 -3.28
C LEU A 16 -3.69 7.32 -4.57
N LEU A 17 -2.91 8.40 -4.46
CA LEU A 17 -2.29 9.09 -5.58
C LEU A 17 -1.23 8.21 -6.28
N GLU A 18 -0.39 7.52 -5.53
CA GLU A 18 0.62 6.58 -6.07
C GLU A 18 -0.02 5.44 -6.88
N LYS A 19 -1.22 5.00 -6.49
CA LYS A 19 -2.00 4.00 -7.24
C LYS A 19 -2.70 4.60 -8.48
N GLY A 20 -2.58 5.91 -8.73
CA GLY A 20 -3.24 6.60 -9.85
C GLY A 20 -4.67 7.06 -9.54
N GLY A 21 -5.05 7.19 -8.27
CA GLY A 21 -6.29 7.82 -7.87
C GLY A 21 -6.29 9.33 -8.19
N THR A 22 -7.42 9.86 -8.66
CA THR A 22 -7.57 11.29 -8.97
C THR A 22 -8.35 11.99 -7.87
N MET A 23 -7.78 13.02 -7.25
CA MET A 23 -8.48 13.85 -6.27
C MET A 23 -9.61 14.65 -6.94
N LEU A 24 -10.77 14.72 -6.30
CA LEU A 24 -11.92 15.49 -6.73
C LEU A 24 -12.02 16.79 -5.91
N ALA A 25 -12.70 17.81 -6.44
CA ALA A 25 -12.94 19.06 -5.73
C ALA A 25 -13.93 18.91 -4.55
N SER A 26 -14.66 17.80 -4.50
CA SER A 26 -15.63 17.49 -3.45
C SER A 26 -14.98 16.80 -2.26
N HIS A 27 -15.49 17.05 -1.06
CA HIS A 27 -15.01 16.45 0.18
C HIS A 27 -16.08 15.54 0.78
N HIS A 28 -15.64 14.54 1.54
CA HIS A 28 -16.52 13.73 2.38
C HIS A 28 -16.94 14.52 3.63
N GLU A 29 -18.00 14.11 4.32
CA GLU A 29 -18.49 14.74 5.55
C GLU A 29 -17.44 14.74 6.68
N CYS A 30 -16.45 13.85 6.61
CA CYS A 30 -15.32 13.81 7.53
C CYS A 30 -14.23 14.87 7.23
N GLY A 31 -14.42 15.71 6.21
CA GLY A 31 -13.49 16.78 5.81
C GLY A 31 -12.34 16.36 4.89
N SER A 32 -12.24 15.07 4.50
CA SER A 32 -11.20 14.60 3.59
C SER A 32 -11.63 14.74 2.12
N PRO A 33 -10.72 15.09 1.19
CA PRO A 33 -11.07 15.16 -0.24
C PRO A 33 -11.45 13.77 -0.77
N LEU A 34 -12.45 13.74 -1.65
CA LEU A 34 -12.87 12.52 -2.32
C LEU A 34 -11.94 12.21 -3.49
N PHE A 35 -11.80 10.92 -3.80
CA PHE A 35 -10.96 10.46 -4.90
C PHE A 35 -11.71 9.54 -5.83
N ARG A 36 -11.37 9.59 -7.12
CA ARG A 36 -11.79 8.62 -8.12
C ARG A 36 -10.67 7.62 -8.37
N TYR A 37 -10.94 6.34 -8.17
CA TYR A 37 -10.02 5.25 -8.46
C TYR A 37 -10.77 4.08 -9.10
N GLN A 38 -10.29 3.59 -10.24
CA GLN A 38 -10.96 2.53 -11.03
C GLN A 38 -12.46 2.78 -11.27
N GLY A 39 -12.84 4.05 -11.46
CA GLY A 39 -14.23 4.46 -11.71
C GLY A 39 -15.12 4.63 -10.47
N LYS A 40 -14.64 4.28 -9.27
CA LYS A 40 -15.36 4.45 -8.00
C LYS A 40 -14.90 5.71 -7.26
N VAL A 41 -15.82 6.35 -6.53
CA VAL A 41 -15.50 7.51 -5.67
C VAL A 41 -15.35 7.00 -4.23
N LEU A 42 -14.24 7.36 -3.57
CA LEU A 42 -13.86 6.83 -2.25
C LEU A 42 -13.33 7.96 -1.36
N CYS A 43 -13.62 7.87 -0.06
CA CYS A 43 -12.95 8.66 0.98
C CYS A 43 -11.75 7.88 1.54
N PRO A 44 -10.53 8.46 1.57
CA PRO A 44 -9.34 7.77 2.06
C PRO A 44 -9.35 7.51 3.58
N VAL A 45 -10.26 8.18 4.31
CA VAL A 45 -10.39 8.05 5.77
C VAL A 45 -11.52 7.10 6.17
N CYS A 46 -12.65 7.15 5.45
CA CYS A 46 -13.86 6.40 5.82
C CYS A 46 -13.97 5.06 5.10
N ASP A 47 -13.60 5.00 3.82
CA ASP A 47 -13.87 3.84 2.96
C ASP A 47 -12.63 2.97 2.71
N PHE A 48 -11.46 3.44 3.14
CA PHE A 48 -10.21 2.76 2.87
C PHE A 48 -9.93 1.65 3.90
N GLN A 49 -10.52 0.48 3.68
CA GLN A 49 -10.07 -0.75 4.34
C GLN A 49 -8.98 -1.41 3.48
N GLU A 50 -7.83 -1.70 4.09
CA GLU A 50 -6.66 -2.37 3.50
C GLU A 50 -6.91 -3.86 3.16
N LYS A 51 -8.07 -4.19 2.60
CA LYS A 51 -8.40 -5.52 2.09
C LYS A 51 -8.30 -5.51 0.58
N ASN A 52 -7.18 -6.03 0.11
CA ASN A 52 -6.93 -6.64 -1.20
C ASN A 52 -8.17 -6.67 -2.14
N GLN A 53 -8.42 -5.58 -2.86
CA GLN A 53 -9.43 -5.54 -3.92
C GLN A 53 -8.74 -5.71 -5.28
N GLU A 54 -8.22 -6.90 -5.53
CA GLU A 54 -8.18 -7.40 -6.90
C GLU A 54 -9.53 -8.05 -7.24
N ARG A 55 -10.23 -7.38 -8.17
CA ARG A 55 -11.33 -7.84 -9.03
C ARG A 55 -12.73 -7.98 -8.40
N LYS A 56 -13.60 -7.03 -8.80
CA LYS A 56 -15.04 -7.14 -9.18
C LYS A 56 -15.63 -5.70 -9.15
N ILE A 57 -16.30 -5.10 -10.14
CA ILE A 57 -17.10 -5.50 -11.32
C ILE A 57 -17.19 -4.27 -12.25
N ARG A 58 -17.49 -4.54 -13.54
CA ARG A 58 -18.01 -3.66 -14.60
C ARG A 58 -19.13 -2.68 -14.18
N PRO A 59 -19.44 -1.65 -15.00
CA PRO A 59 -20.13 -0.44 -14.58
C PRO A 59 -21.66 -0.58 -14.71
N GLU A 60 -22.41 -0.12 -13.72
CA GLU A 60 -23.84 0.17 -13.90
C GLU A 60 -24.26 1.50 -13.27
N LYS A 61 -25.14 2.16 -14.02
CA LYS A 61 -25.61 3.54 -13.90
C LYS A 61 -26.77 3.63 -12.88
N ARG A 62 -26.87 4.82 -12.28
CA ARG A 62 -28.09 5.60 -11.90
C ARG A 62 -29.29 4.91 -11.22
N SER A 63 -29.67 5.54 -10.10
CA SER A 63 -31.03 5.93 -9.67
C SER A 63 -32.02 4.89 -9.10
N GLU A 64 -32.34 5.10 -7.82
CA GLU A 64 -33.68 5.16 -7.19
C GLU A 64 -34.66 3.95 -7.15
N LYS A 65 -35.10 3.65 -5.89
CA LYS A 65 -36.41 3.14 -5.38
C LYS A 65 -36.71 1.62 -5.28
N GLU A 66 -36.73 1.16 -4.01
CA GLU A 66 -37.59 0.20 -3.26
C GLU A 66 -38.11 -1.16 -3.87
N PRO A 67 -38.83 -2.05 -3.13
CA PRO A 67 -38.33 -3.38 -2.76
C PRO A 67 -39.19 -4.55 -3.31
N GLY A 68 -38.68 -5.79 -3.27
CA GLY A 68 -39.49 -6.96 -3.68
C GLY A 68 -38.84 -8.32 -3.41
N MET A 69 -39.61 -9.20 -2.76
CA MET A 69 -39.31 -10.55 -2.26
C MET A 69 -39.11 -11.65 -3.32
N ALA A 70 -38.61 -12.80 -2.83
CA ALA A 70 -38.73 -14.22 -3.29
C ALA A 70 -37.38 -14.84 -3.69
N GLU A 71 -36.80 -15.75 -2.88
CA GLU A 71 -36.99 -17.23 -2.91
C GLU A 71 -36.74 -17.82 -4.32
N LYS A 72 -35.95 -18.86 -4.59
CA LYS A 72 -35.46 -20.01 -3.83
C LYS A 72 -34.46 -20.79 -4.74
N THR A 73 -33.62 -21.62 -4.11
CA THR A 73 -33.01 -22.90 -4.61
C THR A 73 -32.16 -22.91 -5.89
N VAL A 74 -30.92 -23.43 -5.80
CA VAL A 74 -30.48 -24.74 -6.36
C VAL A 74 -29.11 -25.09 -5.75
N GLU A 75 -28.92 -26.39 -5.59
CA GLU A 75 -27.95 -27.13 -4.80
C GLU A 75 -26.52 -27.19 -5.36
N ARG A 76 -25.61 -27.58 -4.46
CA ARG A 76 -24.34 -28.33 -4.63
C ARG A 76 -23.82 -28.52 -6.06
N GLU A 77 -22.60 -28.07 -6.30
CA GLU A 77 -21.50 -28.92 -6.82
C GLU A 77 -20.14 -28.34 -6.41
N GLY A 78 -19.19 -29.23 -6.11
CA GLY A 78 -17.95 -28.93 -5.42
C GLY A 78 -16.92 -28.18 -6.26
N ILE A 79 -16.20 -27.28 -5.61
CA ILE A 79 -14.96 -26.71 -6.13
C ILE A 79 -13.86 -27.12 -5.16
N ARG A 80 -13.02 -28.06 -5.62
CA ARG A 80 -11.79 -28.47 -4.96
C ARG A 80 -10.98 -27.21 -4.62
N ARG A 81 -10.63 -27.06 -3.34
CA ARG A 81 -9.63 -26.09 -2.90
C ARG A 81 -8.31 -26.48 -3.56
N GLU A 82 -7.94 -25.78 -4.63
CA GLU A 82 -6.56 -25.81 -5.08
C GLU A 82 -5.72 -25.11 -4.01
N VAL A 83 -4.88 -25.91 -3.36
CA VAL A 83 -3.88 -25.47 -2.42
C VAL A 83 -2.85 -24.68 -3.22
N ILE A 84 -2.87 -23.36 -3.11
CA ILE A 84 -1.80 -22.51 -3.64
C ILE A 84 -0.56 -22.86 -2.82
N PRO A 85 0.55 -23.34 -3.42
CA PRO A 85 1.78 -23.53 -2.69
C PRO A 85 2.28 -22.14 -2.31
N VAL A 86 2.41 -21.88 -1.01
CA VAL A 86 3.17 -20.74 -0.52
C VAL A 86 4.62 -21.01 -0.92
N MET A 87 5.09 -20.40 -2.01
CA MET A 87 6.49 -20.43 -2.38
C MET A 87 7.25 -19.64 -1.31
N GLU A 88 7.91 -20.35 -0.40
CA GLU A 88 8.93 -19.76 0.45
C GLU A 88 10.03 -19.18 -0.46
N PRO A 89 10.48 -17.94 -0.22
CA PRO A 89 11.51 -17.30 -1.03
C PRO A 89 12.77 -18.15 -1.04
N GLN A 90 13.36 -18.36 -2.22
CA GLN A 90 14.51 -19.24 -2.33
C GLN A 90 15.73 -18.61 -1.62
N PRO A 91 16.57 -19.38 -0.95
CA PRO A 91 17.72 -18.87 -0.19
C PRO A 91 18.72 -18.06 -1.05
N ALA A 92 18.78 -18.33 -2.36
CA ALA A 92 19.57 -17.55 -3.31
C ALA A 92 19.10 -16.09 -3.45
N GLU A 93 17.80 -15.84 -3.33
CA GLU A 93 17.23 -14.49 -3.44
C GLU A 93 17.55 -13.65 -2.20
N LEU A 94 17.54 -14.26 -1.01
CA LEU A 94 17.90 -13.59 0.24
C LEU A 94 19.38 -13.20 0.27
N SER A 95 20.27 -14.07 -0.23
CA SER A 95 21.70 -13.76 -0.36
C SER A 95 21.96 -12.60 -1.33
N GLN A 96 21.25 -12.56 -2.46
CA GLN A 96 21.36 -11.46 -3.42
C GLN A 96 20.88 -10.13 -2.82
N VAL A 97 19.78 -10.16 -2.06
CA VAL A 97 19.27 -8.98 -1.35
C VAL A 97 20.28 -8.46 -0.33
N ALA A 98 20.93 -9.35 0.43
CA ALA A 98 21.98 -8.96 1.37
C ALA A 98 23.16 -8.26 0.65
N ALA A 99 23.67 -8.86 -0.43
CA ALA A 99 24.78 -8.29 -1.20
C ALA A 99 24.46 -6.90 -1.78
N LEU A 100 23.26 -6.73 -2.36
CA LEU A 100 22.82 -5.44 -2.90
C LEU A 100 22.62 -4.41 -1.79
N THR A 101 22.05 -4.82 -0.65
CA THR A 101 21.86 -3.95 0.52
C THR A 101 23.21 -3.45 1.04
N GLN A 102 24.19 -4.33 1.18
CA GLN A 102 25.54 -3.99 1.62
C GLN A 102 26.22 -3.03 0.63
N SER A 103 26.11 -3.29 -0.68
CA SER A 103 26.64 -2.40 -1.73
C SER A 103 26.02 -1.00 -1.67
N LYS A 104 24.71 -0.91 -1.46
CA LYS A 104 24.02 0.39 -1.34
C LYS A 104 24.38 1.14 -0.07
N ILE A 105 24.48 0.46 1.08
CA ILE A 105 24.96 1.07 2.32
C ILE A 105 26.34 1.71 2.10
N HIS A 106 27.26 0.98 1.46
CA HIS A 106 28.59 1.50 1.17
C HIS A 106 28.55 2.76 0.29
N GLY A 107 27.77 2.74 -0.81
CA GLY A 107 27.64 3.90 -1.68
C GLY A 107 27.00 5.11 -1.00
N ILE A 108 26.03 4.90 -0.10
CA ILE A 108 25.44 5.99 0.69
C ILE A 108 26.47 6.54 1.68
N ALA A 109 27.24 5.67 2.33
CA ALA A 109 28.28 6.05 3.28
C ALA A 109 29.41 6.86 2.61
N GLU A 110 29.87 6.48 1.42
CA GLU A 110 30.81 7.30 0.64
C GLU A 110 30.23 8.68 0.31
N SER A 111 28.94 8.73 -0.06
CA SER A 111 28.28 9.99 -0.40
C SER A 111 28.05 10.92 0.80
N LEU A 112 28.25 10.45 2.05
CA LEU A 112 28.11 11.28 3.25
C LEU A 112 29.32 12.21 3.45
N GLU A 113 30.51 11.81 2.99
CA GLU A 113 31.74 12.58 3.24
C GLU A 113 31.66 14.01 2.71
N ASN A 114 30.98 14.20 1.58
CA ASN A 114 30.85 15.49 0.89
C ASN A 114 29.46 16.12 1.06
N GLU A 115 28.57 15.52 1.86
CA GLU A 115 27.23 16.05 2.07
C GLU A 115 27.24 17.16 3.12
N THR A 116 26.78 18.35 2.73
CA THR A 116 26.76 19.53 3.60
C THR A 116 25.36 19.86 4.10
N ASP A 117 24.32 19.38 3.41
CA ASP A 117 22.94 19.57 3.82
C ASP A 117 22.58 18.62 4.97
N LEU A 118 22.30 19.18 6.14
CA LEU A 118 22.04 18.41 7.36
C LEU A 118 20.80 17.51 7.26
N GLN A 119 19.78 17.93 6.49
CA GLN A 119 18.58 17.14 6.31
C GLN A 119 18.88 15.91 5.44
N ARG A 120 19.65 16.07 4.36
CA ARG A 120 20.12 14.95 3.54
C ARG A 120 21.06 14.02 4.29
N VAL A 121 21.95 14.56 5.13
CA VAL A 121 22.80 13.73 6.01
C VAL A 121 21.93 12.84 6.90
N ARG A 122 20.90 13.43 7.55
CA ARG A 122 19.95 12.69 8.38
C ARG A 122 19.24 11.59 7.59
N GLU A 123 18.68 11.91 6.42
CA GLU A 123 17.97 10.95 5.56
C GLU A 123 18.88 9.80 5.08
N LYS A 124 20.14 10.10 4.72
CA LYS A 124 21.14 9.09 4.35
C LYS A 124 21.49 8.18 5.52
N LEU A 125 21.66 8.72 6.72
CA LEU A 125 21.92 7.94 7.93
C LEU A 125 20.73 7.03 8.29
N GLU A 126 19.50 7.50 8.12
CA GLU A 126 18.29 6.67 8.28
C GLU A 126 18.26 5.53 7.26
N CYS A 127 18.62 5.79 6.00
CA CYS A 127 18.75 4.75 4.98
C CYS A 127 19.80 3.69 5.35
N ILE A 128 20.95 4.11 5.88
CA ILE A 128 22.00 3.20 6.36
C ILE A 128 21.49 2.37 7.53
N GLU A 129 20.81 2.98 8.51
CA GLU A 129 20.24 2.27 9.66
C GLU A 129 19.25 1.18 9.21
N LEU A 130 18.36 1.50 8.27
CA LEU A 130 17.43 0.55 7.68
C LEU A 130 18.14 -0.58 6.96
N GLY A 131 19.17 -0.26 6.17
CA GLY A 131 20.01 -1.27 5.49
C GLY A 131 20.64 -2.24 6.49
N ILE A 132 21.21 -1.75 7.59
CA ILE A 132 21.80 -2.59 8.64
C ILE A 132 20.73 -3.48 9.30
N LYS A 133 19.52 -2.97 9.53
CA LYS A 133 18.40 -3.77 10.05
C LYS A 133 18.04 -4.91 9.09
N ILE A 134 17.99 -4.64 7.78
CA ILE A 134 17.75 -5.66 6.76
C ILE A 134 18.83 -6.73 6.81
N LEU A 135 20.12 -6.37 6.83
CA LEU A 135 21.22 -7.34 6.89
C LEU A 135 21.14 -8.23 8.14
N LYS A 136 20.83 -7.64 9.31
CA LYS A 136 20.60 -8.41 10.55
C LYS A 136 19.47 -9.43 10.44
N LEU A 137 18.38 -9.08 9.76
CA LEU A 137 17.26 -10.01 9.51
C LEU A 137 17.64 -11.14 8.56
N LEU A 138 18.57 -10.88 7.63
CA LEU A 138 19.09 -11.87 6.68
C LEU A 138 20.24 -12.71 7.26
N GLY A 139 20.70 -12.43 8.48
CA GLY A 139 21.82 -13.14 9.12
C GLY A 139 23.18 -12.84 8.48
N SER A 140 23.32 -11.67 7.84
CA SER A 140 24.55 -11.19 7.20
C SER A 140 25.28 -10.14 8.05
#